data_AF-A0A2S4N548-F1
#
_entry.id   AF-A0A2S4N548-F1
#
_cell.length_a   1.000
_cell.length_b   1.000
_cell.length_c   1.000
_cell.angle_alpha   90.00
_cell.angle_beta   90.00
_cell.angle_gamma   90.00
#
_symmetry.space_group_name_H-M   'P 1'
#
loop_
_entity.id
_entity.type
_entity.pdbx_description
1 polymer ?
#
loop_
_entity_poly.entity_id
_entity_poly.type
_entity_poly.pdbx_seq_one_letter_code
_entity_poly.pdbx_strand_id
1 'polypeptide(L)'
;MIKKWSYYLLIFSIVAFITTGFKPSSLSKKSYSDFSTSLGLPYQLPSQNTNDYNLKAPYLGKTFMGFKEAVGFKESQGKYTLVNSLGYMGKYQFGISALKTVGVHDSVDFLNNKKLQEKAFVALIQRNKWNLRKIIKAYDGKIIDGICVTESGILAAAHLGGAGSVKKYLYSNGAKKCKDKFGTSISHYLKKFGGYETHHIKADKNARVRL
;
A
#
# COMPACT_ATOMS: atom_id res chain seq x y z
N MET A 1 -27.96 14.09 -49.96
CA MET A 1 -26.94 13.02 -49.95
C MET A 1 -25.60 13.62 -49.52
N ILE A 2 -25.14 13.34 -48.31
CA ILE A 2 -23.86 13.85 -47.80
C ILE A 2 -22.73 13.20 -48.62
N LYS A 3 -21.92 14.02 -49.29
CA LYS A 3 -20.80 13.52 -50.10
C LYS A 3 -19.82 12.82 -49.17
N LYS A 4 -19.46 11.56 -49.46
CA LYS A 4 -18.60 10.72 -48.60
C LYS A 4 -17.31 11.42 -48.14
N TRP A 5 -16.80 12.38 -48.92
CA TRP A 5 -15.62 13.17 -48.57
C TRP A 5 -15.81 14.08 -47.34
N SER A 6 -16.99 14.63 -47.08
CA SER A 6 -17.22 15.49 -45.91
C SER A 6 -17.20 14.73 -44.59
N TYR A 7 -17.50 13.43 -44.62
CA TYR A 7 -17.37 12.54 -43.46
C TYR A 7 -15.89 12.33 -43.05
N TYR A 8 -15.01 12.18 -44.04
CA TYR A 8 -13.57 12.04 -43.77
C TYR A 8 -12.94 13.35 -43.28
N LEU A 9 -13.41 14.51 -43.77
CA LEU A 9 -12.99 15.83 -43.27
C LEU A 9 -13.39 16.06 -41.80
N LEU A 10 -14.58 15.60 -41.40
CA LEU A 10 -15.03 15.66 -40.01
C LEU A 10 -14.15 14.79 -39.09
N ILE A 11 -13.88 13.55 -39.48
CA ILE A 11 -13.02 12.64 -38.71
C ILE A 11 -11.61 13.21 -38.58
N PHE A 12 -11.04 13.71 -39.67
CA PHE A 12 -9.70 14.32 -39.66
C PHE A 12 -9.63 15.52 -38.70
N SER A 13 -10.67 16.34 -38.67
CA SER A 13 -10.75 17.51 -37.78
C SER A 13 -10.83 17.10 -36.30
N ILE A 14 -11.59 16.04 -35.97
CA ILE A 14 -11.67 15.50 -34.60
C ILE A 14 -10.32 14.91 -34.17
N VAL A 15 -9.65 14.15 -35.04
CA VAL A 15 -8.34 13.56 -34.74
C VAL A 15 -7.28 14.65 -34.54
N ALA A 16 -7.26 15.67 -35.40
CA ALA A 16 -6.35 16.81 -35.26
C ALA A 16 -6.61 17.61 -33.95
N PHE A 17 -7.86 17.71 -33.52
CA PHE A 17 -8.20 18.37 -32.26
C PHE A 17 -7.72 17.56 -31.03
N ILE A 18 -7.80 16.22 -31.08
CA ILE A 18 -7.32 15.35 -29.99
C ILE A 18 -5.78 15.36 -29.92
N THR A 19 -5.07 15.40 -31.06
CA THR A 19 -3.59 15.37 -31.07
C THR A 19 -2.97 16.68 -30.58
N THR A 20 -3.66 17.82 -30.73
CA THR A 20 -3.19 19.12 -30.22
C THR A 20 -3.35 19.27 -28.70
N GLY A 21 -4.16 18.42 -28.05
CA GLY A 21 -4.36 18.40 -26.59
C GLY A 21 -3.22 17.76 -25.79
N PHE A 22 -2.35 16.98 -26.43
CA PHE A 22 -1.16 16.41 -25.80
C PHE A 22 0.08 17.28 -26.10
N LYS A 23 0.20 18.42 -25.42
CA LYS A 23 1.51 19.06 -25.26
C LYS A 23 2.29 18.26 -24.20
N PRO A 24 3.41 17.60 -24.52
CA PRO A 24 4.29 17.12 -23.48
C PRO A 24 4.78 18.35 -22.73
N SER A 25 4.42 18.48 -21.45
CA SER A 25 5.13 19.41 -20.58
C SER A 25 6.59 18.96 -20.62
N SER A 26 7.45 19.82 -21.15
CA SER A 26 8.88 19.63 -21.05
C SER A 26 9.20 19.58 -19.57
N LEU A 27 9.40 18.36 -19.03
CA LEU A 27 10.12 18.23 -17.78
C LEU A 27 11.45 18.93 -18.00
N SER A 28 11.66 20.03 -17.27
CA SER A 28 12.95 20.65 -17.10
C SER A 28 13.92 19.55 -16.66
N LYS A 29 14.69 19.01 -17.62
CA LYS A 29 15.92 18.29 -17.34
C LYS A 29 16.88 19.32 -16.80
N LYS A 30 16.80 19.59 -15.49
CA LYS A 30 17.93 20.20 -14.81
C LYS A 30 19.02 19.12 -14.75
N SER A 31 19.94 19.24 -15.70
CA SER A 31 21.20 18.49 -15.72
C SER A 31 21.89 18.71 -14.37
N TYR A 32 22.05 17.64 -13.60
CA TYR A 32 23.15 17.52 -12.66
C TYR A 32 24.04 16.42 -13.25
N SER A 33 24.86 16.87 -14.20
CA SER A 33 26.18 16.30 -14.43
C SER A 33 26.96 16.38 -13.11
N ASP A 34 27.86 15.42 -12.90
CA ASP A 34 28.79 15.32 -11.76
C ASP A 34 28.29 14.52 -10.55
N PHE A 35 28.05 13.23 -10.76
CA PHE A 35 28.73 12.21 -9.95
C PHE A 35 28.63 10.84 -10.66
N SER A 36 29.54 10.60 -11.60
CA SER A 36 29.91 9.23 -11.93
C SER A 36 30.96 8.78 -10.91
N THR A 37 30.75 7.64 -10.24
CA THR A 37 31.70 6.51 -10.21
C THR A 37 31.26 5.44 -9.20
N SER A 38 31.29 4.19 -9.70
CA SER A 38 31.43 2.90 -9.02
C SER A 38 30.29 2.31 -8.17
N LEU A 39 29.74 1.21 -8.69
CA LEU A 39 29.53 -0.10 -8.05
C LEU A 39 29.42 -0.19 -6.52
N GLY A 40 28.35 -0.86 -6.09
CA GLY A 40 28.30 -1.63 -4.85
C GLY A 40 27.15 -1.20 -3.97
N LEU A 41 26.02 -1.92 -4.04
CA LEU A 41 24.88 -1.79 -3.14
C LEU A 41 25.35 -1.71 -1.67
N PRO A 42 25.26 -0.55 -0.99
CA PRO A 42 25.28 -0.54 0.46
C PRO A 42 23.83 -0.53 0.90
N TYR A 43 23.36 -1.65 1.46
CA TYR A 43 22.17 -1.60 2.30
C TYR A 43 22.48 -0.59 3.43
N GLN A 44 22.03 0.66 3.29
CA GLN A 44 22.08 1.61 4.39
C GLN A 44 21.02 1.19 5.39
N LEU A 45 21.46 0.54 6.46
CA LEU A 45 20.64 0.31 7.64
C LEU A 45 20.22 1.67 8.22
N PRO A 46 18.99 1.80 8.74
CA PRO A 46 18.52 3.06 9.31
C PRO A 46 19.36 3.46 10.52
N SER A 47 19.71 4.74 10.59
CA SER A 47 20.37 5.29 11.76
C SER A 47 19.48 5.17 13.00
N GLN A 48 20.10 4.80 14.12
CA GLN A 48 19.44 4.80 15.44
C GLN A 48 19.34 6.21 16.03
N ASN A 49 19.99 7.21 15.42
CA ASN A 49 19.95 8.59 15.87
C ASN A 49 18.86 9.36 15.12
N THR A 50 17.90 9.88 15.89
CA THR A 50 16.80 10.67 15.37
C THR A 50 17.24 12.00 14.73
N ASN A 51 18.46 12.47 14.95
CA ASN A 51 18.90 13.74 14.36
C ASN A 51 19.41 13.60 12.91
N ASP A 52 19.60 12.38 12.43
CA ASP A 52 20.10 12.09 11.08
C ASP A 52 19.03 12.28 9.99
N TYR A 53 17.76 12.44 10.37
CA TYR A 53 16.65 12.70 9.44
C TYR A 53 16.39 14.20 9.19
N ASN A 54 17.39 15.06 9.31
CA ASN A 54 17.30 16.46 8.90
C ASN A 54 17.41 16.63 7.36
N LEU A 55 16.48 16.01 6.63
CA LEU A 55 16.37 16.12 5.17
C LEU A 55 15.09 16.85 4.80
N LYS A 56 15.24 18.06 4.26
CA LYS A 56 14.19 18.86 3.60
C LYS A 56 13.77 18.21 2.27
N ALA A 57 13.17 17.02 2.30
CA ALA A 57 12.39 16.38 1.22
C ALA A 57 11.68 15.11 1.77
N PRO A 58 10.45 14.77 1.35
CA PRO A 58 9.60 13.81 2.06
C PRO A 58 9.88 12.36 1.62
N TYR A 59 11.12 11.88 1.74
CA TYR A 59 11.40 10.47 1.48
C TYR A 59 11.25 9.66 2.77
N LEU A 60 10.04 9.13 3.02
CA LEU A 60 9.77 8.27 4.17
C LEU A 60 10.52 6.92 4.10
N GLY A 61 11.09 6.59 2.94
CA GLY A 61 11.85 5.36 2.72
C GLY A 61 11.07 4.09 3.07
N LYS A 62 11.80 3.07 3.51
CA LYS A 62 11.24 1.80 3.97
C LYS A 62 10.91 1.77 5.47
N THR A 63 10.78 2.93 6.11
CA THR A 63 10.39 3.02 7.52
C THR A 63 8.94 2.53 7.75
N PHE A 64 8.57 2.31 9.02
CA PHE A 64 7.17 2.01 9.36
C PHE A 64 6.21 3.15 8.98
N MET A 65 6.64 4.41 9.05
CA MET A 65 5.83 5.53 8.58
C MET A 65 5.60 5.45 7.06
N GLY A 66 6.65 5.12 6.31
CA GLY A 66 6.55 4.85 4.87
C GLY A 66 5.60 3.71 4.55
N PHE A 67 5.59 2.63 5.36
CA PHE A 67 4.65 1.52 5.22
C PHE A 67 3.19 2.00 5.36
N LYS A 68 2.89 2.76 6.42
CA LYS A 68 1.56 3.33 6.64
C LYS A 68 1.12 4.22 5.48
N GLU A 69 1.98 5.12 5.01
CA GLU A 69 1.63 6.01 3.90
C GLU A 69 1.45 5.25 2.59
N ALA A 70 2.30 4.26 2.30
CA ALA A 70 2.17 3.44 1.10
C ALA A 70 0.86 2.64 1.08
N VAL A 71 0.48 2.04 2.21
CA VAL A 71 -0.80 1.32 2.33
C VAL A 71 -1.95 2.32 2.20
N GLY A 72 -1.96 3.41 2.98
CA GLY A 72 -3.04 4.41 2.93
C GLY A 72 -3.20 5.04 1.53
N PHE A 73 -2.11 5.27 0.81
CA PHE A 73 -2.15 5.76 -0.56
C PHE A 73 -2.75 4.73 -1.52
N LYS A 74 -2.38 3.45 -1.39
CA LYS A 74 -2.95 2.37 -2.20
C LYS A 74 -4.45 2.16 -1.95
N GLU A 75 -4.87 2.28 -0.69
CA GLU A 75 -6.26 2.04 -0.27
C GLU A 75 -7.20 3.20 -0.64
N SER A 76 -6.77 4.45 -0.45
CA SER A 76 -7.66 5.62 -0.56
C SER A 76 -7.01 6.87 -1.13
N GLN A 77 -5.77 6.81 -1.59
CA GLN A 77 -4.93 7.98 -1.89
C GLN A 77 -4.74 8.90 -0.66
N GLY A 78 -4.78 8.35 0.55
CA GLY A 78 -4.63 9.12 1.80
C GLY A 78 -5.90 9.81 2.29
N LYS A 79 -7.07 9.55 1.69
CA LYS A 79 -8.34 10.21 2.02
C LYS A 79 -8.99 9.58 3.25
N TYR A 80 -8.95 10.31 4.37
CA TYR A 80 -9.53 9.88 5.65
C TYR A 80 -11.06 9.81 5.67
N THR A 81 -11.75 10.48 4.75
CA THR A 81 -13.23 10.53 4.71
C THR A 81 -13.83 9.66 3.62
N LEU A 82 -13.00 8.91 2.87
CA LEU A 82 -13.47 8.12 1.74
C LEU A 82 -14.19 6.86 2.23
N VAL A 83 -15.37 6.60 1.66
CA VAL A 83 -16.11 5.35 1.82
C VAL A 83 -16.36 4.77 0.43
N ASN A 84 -15.98 3.51 0.20
CA ASN A 84 -16.20 2.85 -1.09
C ASN A 84 -17.58 2.20 -1.19
N SER A 85 -17.90 1.67 -2.38
CA SER A 85 -19.20 1.04 -2.68
C SER A 85 -19.52 -0.21 -1.84
N LEU A 86 -18.52 -0.79 -1.16
CA LEU A 86 -18.68 -1.94 -0.26
C LEU A 86 -18.73 -1.52 1.22
N GLY A 87 -18.72 -0.22 1.51
CA GLY A 87 -18.75 0.33 2.86
C GLY A 87 -17.42 0.29 3.60
N TYR A 88 -16.30 0.08 2.91
CA TYR A 88 -14.97 0.19 3.53
C TYR A 88 -14.61 1.66 3.61
N MET A 89 -14.03 2.08 4.74
CA MET A 89 -13.98 3.48 5.11
C MET A 89 -12.63 3.96 5.61
N GLY A 90 -12.36 5.23 5.38
CA GLY A 90 -11.18 5.94 5.83
C GLY A 90 -9.92 5.67 5.02
N LYS A 91 -8.81 6.24 5.49
CA LYS A 91 -7.51 6.23 4.80
C LYS A 91 -7.05 4.82 4.43
N TYR A 92 -7.35 3.86 5.30
CA TYR A 92 -6.93 2.47 5.18
C TYR A 92 -8.04 1.53 4.70
N GLN A 93 -9.20 2.05 4.31
CA GLN A 93 -10.35 1.26 3.86
C GLN A 93 -10.68 0.15 4.85
N PHE A 94 -11.03 0.50 6.09
CA PHE A 94 -11.46 -0.46 7.09
C PHE A 94 -12.89 -0.95 6.82
N GLY A 95 -13.13 -2.26 6.93
CA GLY A 95 -14.47 -2.81 7.06
C GLY A 95 -14.96 -2.83 8.51
N ILE A 96 -16.28 -2.81 8.73
CA ILE A 96 -16.91 -2.79 10.06
C ILE A 96 -16.39 -3.92 10.98
N SER A 97 -16.23 -5.14 10.46
CA SER A 97 -15.72 -6.27 11.26
C SER A 97 -14.27 -6.05 11.73
N ALA A 98 -13.44 -5.41 10.91
CA ALA A 98 -12.07 -5.07 11.27
C ALA A 98 -12.04 -3.95 12.32
N LEU A 99 -12.92 -2.95 12.22
CA LEU A 99 -13.08 -1.91 13.25
C LEU A 99 -13.46 -2.51 14.61
N LYS A 100 -14.49 -3.35 14.64
CA LYS A 100 -14.91 -4.05 15.86
C LYS A 100 -13.78 -4.89 16.46
N THR A 101 -12.96 -5.50 15.60
CA THR A 101 -11.78 -6.27 16.02
C THR A 101 -10.79 -5.38 16.79
N VAL A 102 -10.58 -4.12 16.40
CA VAL A 102 -9.67 -3.21 17.11
C VAL A 102 -10.38 -2.33 18.16
N GLY A 103 -11.63 -2.65 18.52
CA GLY A 103 -12.38 -1.96 19.57
C GLY A 103 -13.06 -0.67 19.13
N VAL A 104 -13.20 -0.44 17.82
CA VAL A 104 -13.93 0.71 17.27
C VAL A 104 -15.33 0.26 16.87
N HIS A 105 -16.34 0.86 17.51
CA HIS A 105 -17.75 0.49 17.32
C HIS A 105 -18.57 1.57 16.61
N ASP A 106 -18.15 2.84 16.71
CA ASP A 106 -18.77 3.96 16.04
C ASP A 106 -18.01 4.28 14.74
N SER A 107 -18.64 3.97 13.60
CA SER A 107 -18.06 4.24 12.28
C SER A 107 -18.09 5.72 11.89
N VAL A 108 -19.02 6.50 12.44
CA VAL A 108 -19.15 7.93 12.14
C VAL A 108 -18.04 8.69 12.85
N ASP A 109 -17.83 8.42 14.14
CA ASP A 109 -16.68 8.96 14.89
C ASP A 109 -15.35 8.53 14.24
N PHE A 110 -15.23 7.26 13.86
CA PHE A 110 -14.05 6.75 13.14
C PHE A 110 -13.72 7.55 11.87
N LEU A 111 -14.72 7.86 11.05
CA LEU A 111 -14.51 8.58 9.80
C LEU A 111 -14.07 10.04 10.03
N ASN A 112 -14.58 10.66 11.10
CA ASN A 112 -14.28 12.04 11.46
C ASN A 112 -12.97 12.20 12.25
N ASN A 113 -12.43 11.11 12.82
CA ASN A 113 -11.27 11.14 13.70
C ASN A 113 -10.02 10.51 13.05
N LYS A 114 -9.19 11.36 12.42
CA LYS A 114 -7.93 10.91 11.76
C LYS A 114 -6.99 10.16 12.70
N LYS A 115 -6.86 10.62 13.95
CA LYS A 115 -6.01 9.99 14.97
C LYS A 115 -6.50 8.59 15.34
N LEU A 116 -7.82 8.41 15.40
CA LEU A 116 -8.44 7.11 15.62
C LEU A 116 -8.14 6.14 14.48
N GLN A 117 -8.19 6.59 13.22
CA GLN A 117 -7.82 5.75 12.07
C GLN A 117 -6.36 5.29 12.11
N GLU A 118 -5.43 6.19 12.45
CA GLU A 118 -4.01 5.85 12.60
C GLU A 118 -3.78 4.86 13.75
N LYS A 119 -4.43 5.06 14.91
CA LYS A 119 -4.37 4.10 16.04
C LYS A 119 -4.96 2.74 15.66
N ALA A 120 -6.10 2.72 14.96
CA ALA A 120 -6.78 1.50 14.52
C ALA A 120 -5.92 0.69 13.54
N PHE A 121 -5.23 1.35 12.61
CA PHE A 121 -4.30 0.70 11.70
C PHE A 121 -3.18 -0.01 12.47
N VAL A 122 -2.53 0.69 13.40
CA VAL A 122 -1.46 0.09 14.23
C VAL A 122 -1.98 -1.10 15.03
N ALA A 123 -3.14 -0.98 15.69
CA ALA A 123 -3.75 -2.08 16.44
C ALA A 123 -4.05 -3.29 15.55
N LEU A 124 -4.58 -3.09 14.35
CA LEU A 124 -4.85 -4.17 13.41
C LEU A 124 -3.57 -4.89 12.98
N ILE A 125 -2.50 -4.14 12.69
CA ILE A 125 -1.20 -4.70 12.33
C ILE A 125 -0.61 -5.52 13.49
N GLN A 126 -0.70 -5.04 14.74
CA GLN A 126 -0.24 -5.78 15.92
C GLN A 126 -0.98 -7.12 16.10
N ARG A 127 -2.30 -7.12 15.90
CA ARG A 127 -3.12 -8.35 15.94
C ARG A 127 -2.78 -9.31 14.80
N ASN A 128 -2.63 -8.78 13.58
CA ASN A 128 -2.23 -9.59 12.43
C ASN A 128 -0.84 -10.20 12.64
N LYS A 129 0.12 -9.43 13.16
CA LYS A 129 1.45 -9.91 13.52
C LYS A 129 1.39 -11.05 14.54
N TRP A 130 0.55 -10.94 15.56
CA TRP A 130 0.31 -12.04 16.50
C TRP A 130 -0.27 -13.30 15.81
N ASN A 131 -1.31 -13.13 15.00
CA ASN A 131 -2.01 -14.22 14.32
C ASN A 131 -1.16 -14.93 13.26
N LEU A 132 -0.15 -14.23 12.73
CA LEU A 132 0.74 -14.68 11.67
C LEU A 132 2.17 -14.92 12.16
N ARG A 133 2.50 -14.79 13.45
CA ARG A 133 3.87 -14.93 13.97
C ARG A 133 4.59 -16.20 13.50
N LYS A 134 3.88 -17.34 13.45
CA LYS A 134 4.42 -18.62 12.96
C LYS A 134 4.65 -18.60 11.44
N ILE A 135 3.76 -17.94 10.71
CA ILE A 135 3.86 -17.75 9.25
C ILE A 135 5.03 -16.83 8.92
N ILE A 136 5.14 -15.68 9.59
CA ILE A 136 6.25 -14.75 9.45
C ILE A 136 7.57 -15.50 9.67
N LYS A 137 7.73 -16.16 10.83
CA LYS A 137 8.93 -16.96 11.13
C LYS A 137 9.27 -18.01 10.06
N ALA A 138 8.26 -18.62 9.44
CA ALA A 138 8.46 -19.72 8.49
C ALA A 138 8.68 -19.27 7.04
N TYR A 139 8.23 -18.07 6.66
CA TYR A 139 8.19 -17.62 5.26
C TYR A 139 8.94 -16.32 4.99
N ASP A 140 9.28 -15.54 6.01
CA ASP A 140 10.09 -14.32 5.84
C ASP A 140 11.44 -14.66 5.18
N GLY A 141 11.78 -13.92 4.12
CA GLY A 141 12.96 -14.14 3.28
C GLY A 141 12.84 -15.22 2.20
N LYS A 142 11.73 -15.99 2.15
CA LYS A 142 11.55 -17.04 1.12
C LYS A 142 11.02 -16.47 -0.19
N ILE A 143 11.40 -17.11 -1.30
CA ILE A 143 10.79 -16.85 -2.60
C ILE A 143 9.62 -17.82 -2.82
N ILE A 144 8.42 -17.29 -2.95
CA ILE A 144 7.19 -18.05 -3.24
C ILE A 144 6.54 -17.42 -4.47
N ASP A 145 6.26 -18.21 -5.52
CA ASP A 145 5.57 -17.70 -6.73
C ASP A 145 6.30 -16.48 -7.34
N GLY A 146 7.64 -16.49 -7.30
CA GLY A 146 8.49 -15.39 -7.77
C GLY A 146 8.53 -14.14 -6.88
N ILE A 147 7.98 -14.19 -5.67
CA ILE A 147 7.91 -13.07 -4.74
C ILE A 147 8.81 -13.34 -3.52
N CYS A 148 9.73 -12.43 -3.23
CA CYS A 148 10.43 -12.40 -1.95
C CYS A 148 9.43 -12.01 -0.85
N VAL A 149 9.02 -13.00 -0.05
CA VAL A 149 8.07 -12.82 1.05
C VAL A 149 8.79 -12.12 2.19
N THR A 150 8.16 -11.08 2.73
CA THR A 150 8.69 -10.32 3.88
C THR A 150 7.63 -10.14 4.97
N GLU A 151 8.03 -9.88 6.21
CA GLU A 151 7.10 -9.55 7.30
C GLU A 151 6.12 -8.43 6.89
N SER A 152 6.61 -7.33 6.34
CA SER A 152 5.77 -6.20 5.94
C SER A 152 4.77 -6.56 4.83
N GLY A 153 5.20 -7.36 3.85
CA GLY A 153 4.33 -7.87 2.79
C GLY A 153 3.23 -8.77 3.35
N ILE A 154 3.57 -9.63 4.31
CA ILE A 154 2.62 -10.52 5.02
C ILE A 154 1.58 -9.68 5.77
N LEU A 155 2.02 -8.66 6.49
CA LEU A 155 1.14 -7.78 7.29
C LEU A 155 0.19 -6.96 6.40
N ALA A 156 0.68 -6.41 5.28
CA ALA A 156 -0.16 -5.72 4.32
C ALA A 156 -1.17 -6.67 3.64
N ALA A 157 -0.73 -7.85 3.22
CA ALA A 157 -1.63 -8.83 2.61
C ALA A 157 -2.72 -9.31 3.60
N ALA A 158 -2.39 -9.36 4.90
CA ALA A 158 -3.36 -9.63 5.95
C ALA A 158 -4.32 -8.46 6.20
N HIS A 159 -3.88 -7.21 6.00
CA HIS A 159 -4.78 -6.04 5.98
C HIS A 159 -5.82 -6.16 4.85
N LEU A 160 -5.38 -6.52 3.64
CA LEU A 160 -6.26 -6.69 2.48
C LEU A 160 -7.28 -7.82 2.66
N GLY A 161 -6.80 -9.04 2.89
CA GLY A 161 -7.62 -10.26 2.77
C GLY A 161 -7.74 -11.07 4.06
N GLY A 162 -7.21 -10.57 5.17
CA GLY A 162 -7.16 -11.28 6.44
C GLY A 162 -6.05 -12.33 6.54
N ALA A 163 -5.69 -12.68 7.78
CA ALA A 163 -4.64 -13.67 8.06
C ALA A 163 -4.91 -15.07 7.47
N GLY A 164 -6.18 -15.47 7.35
CA GLY A 164 -6.56 -16.75 6.76
C GLY A 164 -6.19 -16.85 5.27
N SER A 165 -6.41 -15.78 4.50
CA SER A 165 -6.08 -15.74 3.07
C SER A 165 -4.58 -15.79 2.84
N VAL A 166 -3.80 -15.10 3.68
CA VAL A 166 -2.33 -15.17 3.66
C VAL A 166 -1.84 -16.59 3.93
N LYS A 167 -2.38 -17.26 4.95
CA LYS A 167 -2.07 -18.67 5.26
C LYS A 167 -2.36 -19.59 4.08
N LYS A 168 -3.56 -19.48 3.47
CA LYS A 168 -3.96 -20.30 2.32
C LYS A 168 -3.01 -20.13 1.14
N TYR A 169 -2.62 -18.89 0.82
CA TYR A 169 -1.68 -18.60 -0.25
C TYR A 169 -0.30 -19.23 0.05
N LEU A 170 0.29 -18.94 1.20
CA LEU A 170 1.64 -19.38 1.54
C LEU A 170 1.75 -20.90 1.71
N TYR A 171 0.78 -21.56 2.38
CA TYR A 171 0.77 -23.02 2.52
C TYR A 171 0.62 -23.76 1.19
N SER A 172 0.06 -23.10 0.18
CA SER A 172 -0.05 -23.67 -1.17
C SER A 172 1.15 -23.33 -2.06
N ASN A 173 2.22 -22.74 -1.51
CA ASN A 173 3.34 -22.19 -2.27
C ASN A 173 2.88 -21.27 -3.43
N GLY A 174 1.81 -20.50 -3.19
CA GLY A 174 1.23 -19.56 -4.15
C GLY A 174 0.25 -20.16 -5.16
N ALA A 175 -0.05 -21.46 -5.13
CA ALA A 175 -1.03 -22.08 -6.05
C ALA A 175 -2.47 -21.56 -5.81
N LYS A 176 -2.87 -21.36 -4.55
CA LYS A 176 -4.19 -20.82 -4.20
C LYS A 176 -4.20 -19.30 -4.31
N LYS A 177 -4.77 -18.77 -5.39
CA LYS A 177 -4.91 -17.33 -5.61
C LYS A 177 -6.09 -16.77 -4.81
N CYS A 178 -5.81 -16.14 -3.67
CA CYS A 178 -6.80 -15.42 -2.88
C CYS A 178 -6.89 -13.95 -3.34
N LYS A 179 -8.11 -13.45 -3.57
CA LYS A 179 -8.40 -12.07 -4.00
C LYS A 179 -9.46 -11.43 -3.10
N ASP A 180 -9.43 -10.11 -2.99
CA ASP A 180 -10.51 -9.34 -2.39
C ASP A 180 -11.71 -9.20 -3.36
N LYS A 181 -12.75 -8.48 -2.92
CA LYS A 181 -13.95 -8.23 -3.71
C LYS A 181 -13.72 -7.34 -4.95
N PHE A 182 -12.60 -6.62 -5.02
CA PHE A 182 -12.20 -5.80 -6.17
C PHE A 182 -11.19 -6.50 -7.08
N GLY A 183 -10.85 -7.76 -6.82
CA GLY A 183 -9.93 -8.57 -7.61
C GLY A 183 -8.44 -8.38 -7.26
N THR A 184 -8.11 -7.56 -6.25
CA THR A 184 -6.75 -7.37 -5.74
C THR A 184 -6.28 -8.65 -5.06
N SER A 185 -5.12 -9.19 -5.44
CA SER A 185 -4.62 -10.45 -4.89
C SER A 185 -3.73 -10.30 -3.65
N ILE A 186 -3.70 -11.34 -2.82
CA ILE A 186 -2.73 -11.50 -1.73
C ILE A 186 -1.28 -11.39 -2.24
N SER A 187 -0.99 -12.02 -3.39
CA SER A 187 0.34 -11.95 -4.02
C SER A 187 0.73 -10.52 -4.41
N HIS A 188 -0.24 -9.69 -4.85
CA HIS A 188 0.03 -8.29 -5.16
C HIS A 188 0.50 -7.53 -3.92
N TYR A 189 -0.16 -7.73 -2.76
CA TYR A 189 0.21 -7.04 -1.52
C TYR A 189 1.52 -7.57 -0.95
N LEU A 190 1.76 -8.89 -0.99
CA LEU A 190 3.04 -9.48 -0.60
C LEU A 190 4.21 -8.84 -1.36
N LYS A 191 4.07 -8.69 -2.69
CA LYS A 191 5.10 -8.08 -3.53
C LYS A 191 5.22 -6.57 -3.31
N LYS A 192 4.09 -5.84 -3.36
CA LYS A 192 4.07 -4.37 -3.36
C LYS A 192 4.56 -3.76 -2.04
N PHE A 193 4.21 -4.40 -0.93
CA PHE A 193 4.54 -3.90 0.41
C PHE A 193 5.72 -4.64 1.04
N GLY A 194 6.56 -5.26 0.20
CA GLY A 194 7.75 -5.93 0.65
C GLY A 194 8.86 -4.98 1.12
N GLY A 195 9.60 -5.41 2.15
CA GLY A 195 10.84 -4.77 2.59
C GLY A 195 10.66 -3.47 3.39
N TYR A 196 9.53 -3.25 4.05
CA TYR A 196 9.38 -2.16 5.02
C TYR A 196 9.75 -2.63 6.43
N GLU A 197 10.23 -1.71 7.26
CA GLU A 197 10.57 -1.93 8.65
C GLU A 197 9.32 -2.05 9.51
N THR A 198 8.98 -3.29 9.88
CA THR A 198 7.86 -3.59 10.79
C THR A 198 8.32 -4.30 12.07
N HIS A 199 9.63 -4.52 12.23
CA HIS A 199 10.20 -5.30 13.33
C HIS A 199 9.92 -4.69 14.71
N HIS A 200 9.92 -3.35 14.84
CA HIS A 200 9.57 -2.65 16.08
C HIS A 200 8.10 -2.79 16.52
N ILE A 201 7.22 -3.23 15.61
CA ILE A 201 5.82 -3.45 15.95
C ILE A 201 5.71 -4.70 16.81
N LYS A 202 5.24 -4.55 18.05
CA LYS A 202 5.01 -5.67 18.96
C LYS A 202 3.79 -6.48 18.51
N ALA A 203 3.93 -7.81 18.51
CA ALA A 203 2.80 -8.69 18.27
C ALA A 203 1.89 -8.71 19.52
N ASP A 204 0.62 -8.36 19.38
CA ASP A 204 -0.34 -8.33 20.50
C ASP A 204 -1.66 -8.96 20.07
N LYS A 205 -2.07 -10.02 20.79
CA LYS A 205 -3.33 -10.74 20.55
C LYS A 205 -4.56 -9.87 20.76
N ASN A 206 -4.49 -8.96 21.75
CA ASN A 206 -5.59 -8.19 22.30
C ASN A 206 -5.48 -6.70 21.93
N ALA A 207 -4.63 -6.35 20.97
CA ALA A 207 -4.42 -4.97 20.58
C ALA A 207 -5.75 -4.30 20.19
N ARG A 208 -6.03 -3.16 20.81
CA ARG A 208 -7.22 -2.33 20.58
C ARG A 208 -6.82 -0.87 20.60
N VAL A 209 -7.62 -0.02 19.98
CA VAL A 209 -7.49 1.42 20.16
C VAL A 209 -7.76 1.74 21.63
N ARG A 210 -6.77 2.31 22.31
CA ARG A 210 -6.99 3.01 23.58
C ARG A 210 -7.42 4.43 23.23
N LEU A 211 -8.63 4.81 23.63
CA LEU A 211 -9.14 6.16 23.44
C LEU A 211 -8.24 7.14 24.20
#